data_AF-A0A945N1X4-F1
#
_entry.id   AF-A0A945N1X4-F1
#
_cell.length_a   1.000
_cell.length_b   1.000
_cell.length_c   1.000
_cell.angle_alpha   90.00
_cell.angle_beta   90.00
_cell.angle_gamma   90.00
#
_symmetry.space_group_name_H-M   'P 1'
#
loop_
_entity.id
_entity.type
_entity.pdbx_description
1 polymer ?
#
loop_
_entity_poly.entity_id
_entity_poly.type
_entity_poly.pdbx_seq_one_letter_code
_entity_poly.pdbx_strand_id
1 'polypeptide(L)'
;RDGDHYVINGTKRFITGADEADFAQLLAATDREKGSRGGISMFLVDMDTPGVNITTKFETMMGDWPCEIHFEDVRVPVEQRIGEEGQGFALGQRFLANGRLKHGARGVGTAQRCLDLMCEYAQQRVTFGEKLANRQAVQWMITDTYVELQAARLMVYNTADRASQGQMDRTDGFVQKMYADELGFRAADRCMQVHGGLGLTKDLPIENFWRQSRSFRITEGPTEIMKMVIARNVLRKYG
;
A
#
# COMPACT_ATOMS: atom_id res chain seq x y z
N ARG A 1 -27.73 -4.99 -16.68
CA ARG A 1 -28.59 -5.82 -15.80
C ARG A 1 -29.48 -6.64 -16.72
N ASP A 2 -29.65 -7.92 -16.41
CA ASP A 2 -30.48 -8.87 -17.14
C ASP A 2 -31.35 -9.60 -16.11
N GLY A 3 -32.58 -9.09 -15.89
CA GLY A 3 -33.48 -9.57 -14.84
C GLY A 3 -32.90 -9.45 -13.43
N ASP A 4 -32.80 -10.61 -12.77
CA ASP A 4 -32.26 -10.83 -11.43
C ASP A 4 -30.72 -11.00 -11.39
N HIS A 5 -30.04 -10.84 -12.54
CA HIS A 5 -28.59 -10.92 -12.67
C HIS A 5 -27.97 -9.63 -13.23
N TYR A 6 -26.70 -9.42 -12.91
CA TYR A 6 -25.79 -8.56 -13.65
C TYR A 6 -24.96 -9.43 -14.60
N VAL A 7 -24.75 -8.95 -15.82
CA VAL A 7 -23.81 -9.54 -16.77
C VAL A 7 -22.58 -8.64 -16.79
N ILE A 8 -21.44 -9.18 -16.34
CA ILE A 8 -20.21 -8.43 -16.13
C ILE A 8 -19.23 -8.77 -17.25
N ASN A 9 -18.75 -7.71 -17.91
CA ASN A 9 -17.74 -7.78 -18.94
C ASN A 9 -16.61 -6.80 -18.66
N GLY A 10 -15.37 -7.23 -18.90
CA GLY A 10 -14.19 -6.38 -18.85
C GLY A 10 -12.98 -7.03 -18.18
N THR A 11 -12.03 -6.21 -17.76
CA THR A 11 -10.75 -6.69 -17.25
C THR A 11 -10.34 -5.92 -15.99
N LYS A 12 -9.81 -6.64 -15.02
CA LYS A 12 -9.13 -6.08 -13.83
C LYS A 12 -7.68 -6.49 -13.84
N ARG A 13 -6.79 -5.55 -13.50
CA ARG A 13 -5.34 -5.75 -13.54
C ARG A 13 -4.73 -5.54 -12.17
N PHE A 14 -3.59 -6.20 -11.96
CA PHE A 14 -2.81 -6.14 -10.73
C PHE A 14 -3.58 -6.60 -9.49
N ILE A 15 -4.34 -7.69 -9.62
CA ILE A 15 -5.13 -8.25 -8.52
C ILE A 15 -4.27 -9.26 -7.76
N THR A 16 -3.78 -8.83 -6.61
CA THR A 16 -2.95 -9.66 -5.71
C THR A 16 -3.75 -10.87 -5.22
N GLY A 17 -3.18 -12.07 -5.34
CA GLY A 17 -3.74 -13.33 -4.82
C GLY A 17 -4.97 -13.84 -5.57
N ALA A 18 -5.27 -13.33 -6.77
CA ALA A 18 -6.47 -13.74 -7.51
C ALA A 18 -6.48 -15.23 -7.88
N ASP A 19 -5.31 -15.83 -8.08
CA ASP A 19 -5.11 -17.23 -8.44
C ASP A 19 -5.32 -18.21 -7.29
N GLU A 20 -5.44 -17.71 -6.08
CA GLU A 20 -5.69 -18.49 -4.86
C GLU A 20 -6.98 -18.06 -4.16
N ALA A 21 -7.67 -17.02 -4.64
CA ALA A 21 -8.85 -16.47 -4.01
C ALA A 21 -10.11 -17.31 -4.33
N ASP A 22 -10.95 -17.55 -3.32
CA ASP A 22 -12.27 -18.17 -3.52
C ASP A 22 -13.26 -17.18 -4.16
N PHE A 23 -13.15 -15.89 -3.86
CA PHE A 23 -14.02 -14.84 -4.40
C PHE A 23 -13.29 -13.49 -4.52
N ALA A 24 -13.78 -12.63 -5.41
CA ALA A 24 -13.33 -11.26 -5.59
C ALA A 24 -14.37 -10.23 -5.11
N GLN A 25 -13.89 -9.15 -4.49
CA GLN A 25 -14.68 -7.93 -4.29
C GLN A 25 -14.55 -7.02 -5.52
N LEU A 26 -15.48 -7.17 -6.46
CA LEU A 26 -15.42 -6.52 -7.76
C LEU A 26 -16.16 -5.18 -7.78
N LEU A 27 -15.43 -4.11 -8.09
CA LEU A 27 -16.01 -2.81 -8.48
C LEU A 27 -16.27 -2.77 -9.99
N ALA A 28 -17.53 -2.72 -10.39
CA ALA A 28 -17.93 -2.65 -11.80
C ALA A 28 -18.87 -1.46 -12.06
N ALA A 29 -18.78 -0.88 -13.26
CA ALA A 29 -19.67 0.19 -13.67
C ALA A 29 -21.06 -0.38 -13.99
N THR A 30 -22.08 0.07 -13.27
CA THR A 30 -23.49 -0.28 -13.52
C THR A 30 -24.21 0.81 -14.30
N ASP A 31 -23.69 2.04 -14.27
CA ASP A 31 -24.18 3.18 -15.05
C ASP A 31 -22.97 4.04 -15.43
N ARG A 32 -22.56 3.99 -16.70
CA ARG A 32 -21.35 4.69 -17.16
C ARG A 32 -21.56 6.21 -17.26
N GLU A 33 -22.79 6.67 -17.46
CA GLU A 33 -23.10 8.10 -17.61
C GLU A 33 -22.93 8.85 -16.29
N LYS A 34 -23.24 8.20 -15.15
CA LYS A 34 -23.03 8.76 -13.81
C LYS A 34 -21.56 8.78 -13.35
N GLY A 35 -20.66 8.11 -14.07
CA GLY A 35 -19.25 8.05 -13.72
C GLY A 35 -18.98 7.46 -12.33
N SER A 36 -17.90 7.88 -11.67
CA SER A 36 -17.48 7.27 -10.38
C SER A 36 -18.43 7.55 -9.22
N ARG A 37 -19.24 8.62 -9.28
CA ARG A 37 -20.19 8.98 -8.22
C ARG A 37 -21.60 8.55 -8.63
N GLY A 38 -22.00 7.36 -8.20
CA GLY A 38 -23.33 6.81 -8.49
C GLY A 38 -23.38 5.84 -9.67
N GLY A 39 -22.29 5.69 -10.42
CA GLY A 39 -22.22 4.78 -11.58
C GLY A 39 -21.47 3.47 -11.36
N ILE A 40 -20.90 3.26 -10.16
CA ILE A 40 -20.10 2.07 -9.82
C ILE A 40 -20.78 1.32 -8.69
N SER A 41 -20.93 0.00 -8.86
CA SER A 41 -21.43 -0.91 -7.83
C SER A 41 -20.33 -1.90 -7.41
N MET A 42 -20.50 -2.51 -6.23
CA MET A 42 -19.58 -3.51 -5.69
C MET A 42 -20.29 -4.85 -5.63
N PHE A 43 -19.60 -5.91 -6.03
CA PHE A 43 -20.11 -7.27 -6.07
C PHE A 43 -19.13 -8.20 -5.36
N LEU A 44 -19.66 -9.22 -4.68
CA LEU A 44 -18.92 -10.46 -4.48
C LEU A 44 -19.04 -11.26 -5.77
N VAL A 45 -17.95 -11.87 -6.22
CA VAL A 45 -17.93 -12.73 -7.41
C VAL A 45 -17.08 -13.94 -7.07
N ASP A 46 -17.67 -15.12 -7.03
CA ASP A 46 -16.94 -16.36 -6.81
C ASP A 46 -15.98 -16.61 -7.98
N MET A 47 -14.73 -16.95 -7.69
CA MET A 47 -13.67 -17.02 -8.71
C MET A 47 -13.81 -18.22 -9.66
N ASP A 48 -14.66 -19.19 -9.32
CA ASP A 48 -15.04 -20.33 -10.16
C ASP A 48 -16.29 -20.06 -11.03
N THR A 49 -16.88 -18.85 -10.94
CA THR A 49 -18.03 -18.47 -11.77
C THR A 49 -17.68 -18.56 -13.25
N PRO A 50 -18.52 -19.21 -14.10
CA PRO A 50 -18.27 -19.28 -15.54
C PRO A 50 -18.03 -17.89 -16.16
N GLY A 51 -16.95 -17.77 -16.93
CA GLY A 51 -16.52 -16.52 -17.56
C GLY A 51 -15.48 -15.71 -16.77
N VAL A 52 -15.18 -16.09 -15.52
CA VAL A 52 -14.05 -15.54 -14.76
C VAL A 52 -12.78 -16.27 -15.17
N ASN A 53 -11.83 -15.55 -15.76
CA ASN A 53 -10.62 -16.13 -16.31
C ASN A 53 -9.39 -15.37 -15.82
N ILE A 54 -8.43 -16.07 -15.23
CA ILE A 54 -7.11 -15.50 -14.92
C ILE A 54 -6.25 -15.59 -16.18
N THR A 55 -5.96 -14.45 -16.79
CA THR A 55 -5.33 -14.40 -18.12
C THR A 55 -3.83 -14.19 -18.08
N THR A 56 -3.33 -13.45 -17.08
CA THR A 56 -1.92 -13.07 -16.97
C THR A 56 -1.50 -13.03 -15.51
N LYS A 57 -0.28 -13.48 -15.21
CA LYS A 57 0.39 -13.27 -13.91
C LYS A 57 1.61 -12.38 -14.13
N PHE A 58 1.72 -11.30 -13.36
CA PHE A 58 2.85 -10.37 -13.47
C PHE A 58 3.86 -10.65 -12.37
N GLU A 59 5.01 -11.25 -12.70
CA GLU A 59 6.11 -11.33 -11.73
C GLU A 59 6.57 -9.92 -11.38
N THR A 60 6.42 -9.53 -10.12
CA THR A 60 6.97 -8.25 -9.67
C THR A 60 8.31 -8.46 -9.00
N MET A 61 9.07 -7.38 -8.91
CA MET A 61 10.30 -7.37 -8.10
C MET A 61 10.03 -7.79 -6.65
N MET A 62 8.76 -7.84 -6.19
CA MET A 62 8.44 -8.23 -4.83
C MET A 62 8.48 -9.69 -4.52
N GLY A 63 8.50 -10.53 -5.55
CA GLY A 63 8.27 -11.96 -5.43
C GLY A 63 6.78 -12.30 -5.30
N ASP A 64 5.88 -11.34 -5.49
CA ASP A 64 4.44 -11.60 -5.68
C ASP A 64 4.09 -11.63 -7.18
N TRP A 65 2.90 -12.20 -7.45
CA TRP A 65 2.42 -12.50 -8.80
C TRP A 65 0.98 -11.99 -8.99
N PRO A 66 0.72 -10.67 -8.86
CA PRO A 66 -0.61 -10.12 -9.10
C PRO A 66 -1.11 -10.46 -10.50
N CYS A 67 -2.40 -10.71 -10.62
CA CYS A 67 -3.00 -11.25 -11.82
C CYS A 67 -3.79 -10.21 -12.61
N GLU A 68 -4.03 -10.53 -13.88
CA GLU A 68 -5.14 -10.01 -14.66
C GLU A 68 -6.32 -10.99 -14.58
N ILE A 69 -7.51 -10.47 -14.31
CA ILE A 69 -8.77 -11.22 -14.35
C ILE A 69 -9.61 -10.65 -15.49
N HIS A 70 -9.97 -11.51 -16.44
CA HIS A 70 -10.92 -11.22 -17.51
C HIS A 70 -12.29 -11.78 -17.16
N PHE A 71 -13.32 -10.97 -17.35
CA PHE A 71 -14.72 -11.31 -17.13
C PHE A 71 -15.41 -11.29 -18.50
N GLU A 72 -15.90 -12.45 -18.92
CA GLU A 72 -16.64 -12.65 -20.17
C GLU A 72 -18.04 -13.18 -19.85
N ASP A 73 -19.05 -12.34 -20.02
CA ASP A 73 -20.47 -12.63 -19.74
C ASP A 73 -20.74 -13.28 -18.37
N VAL A 74 -19.96 -12.89 -17.36
CA VAL A 74 -20.08 -13.40 -16.00
C VAL A 74 -21.41 -12.98 -15.40
N ARG A 75 -22.26 -13.95 -15.09
CA ARG A 75 -23.60 -13.73 -14.50
C ARG A 75 -23.51 -13.72 -12.98
N VAL A 76 -23.76 -12.57 -12.38
CA VAL A 76 -23.71 -12.37 -10.92
C VAL A 76 -25.12 -12.05 -10.42
N PRO A 77 -25.69 -12.83 -9.48
CA PRO A 77 -27.00 -12.53 -8.90
C PRO A 77 -27.05 -11.14 -8.25
N VAL A 78 -28.20 -10.46 -8.31
CA VAL A 78 -28.39 -9.14 -7.69
C VAL A 78 -28.12 -9.17 -6.17
N GLU A 79 -28.34 -10.30 -5.51
CA GLU A 79 -28.07 -10.53 -4.09
C GLU A 79 -26.58 -10.54 -3.71
N GLN A 80 -25.67 -10.82 -4.66
CA GLN A 80 -24.22 -10.72 -4.41
C GLN A 80 -23.70 -9.27 -4.49
N ARG A 81 -24.58 -8.28 -4.72
CA ARG A 81 -24.24 -6.85 -4.67
C ARG A 81 -24.05 -6.39 -3.22
N ILE A 82 -22.91 -5.76 -2.93
CA ILE A 82 -22.64 -5.14 -1.63
C ILE A 82 -23.14 -3.68 -1.65
N GLY A 83 -24.08 -3.37 -0.75
CA GLY A 83 -24.69 -2.04 -0.62
C GLY A 83 -25.56 -1.66 -1.81
N GLU A 84 -25.98 -0.39 -1.90
CA GLU A 84 -26.89 0.03 -2.98
C GLU A 84 -26.24 0.16 -4.36
N GLU A 85 -27.03 0.04 -5.43
CA GLU A 85 -26.53 0.23 -6.80
C GLU A 85 -25.97 1.66 -6.91
N GLY A 86 -24.77 1.79 -7.47
CA GLY A 86 -24.05 3.06 -7.54
C GLY A 86 -23.25 3.45 -6.28
N GLN A 87 -23.33 2.68 -5.18
CA GLN A 87 -22.56 2.94 -3.95
C GLN A 87 -21.16 2.31 -3.93
N GLY A 88 -20.80 1.52 -4.94
CA GLY A 88 -19.55 0.75 -4.99
C GLY A 88 -18.32 1.63 -4.80
N PHE A 89 -18.24 2.78 -5.49
CA PHE A 89 -17.09 3.67 -5.33
C PHE A 89 -16.94 4.19 -3.90
N ALA A 90 -18.02 4.56 -3.23
CA ALA A 90 -17.99 5.03 -1.85
C ALA A 90 -17.58 3.91 -0.87
N LEU A 91 -18.04 2.68 -1.11
CA LEU A 91 -17.63 1.49 -0.36
C LEU A 91 -16.12 1.22 -0.54
N GLY A 92 -15.64 1.20 -1.77
CA GLY A 92 -14.21 1.02 -2.08
C GLY A 92 -13.34 2.11 -1.45
N GLN A 93 -13.78 3.37 -1.47
CA GLN A 93 -13.07 4.46 -0.79
C GLN A 93 -13.03 4.29 0.73
N ARG A 94 -14.10 3.77 1.36
CA ARG A 94 -14.10 3.45 2.80
C ARG A 94 -13.13 2.31 3.13
N PHE A 95 -13.13 1.25 2.33
CA PHE A 95 -12.18 0.14 2.47
C PHE A 95 -10.72 0.64 2.41
N LEU A 96 -10.39 1.43 1.38
CA LEU A 96 -9.05 2.00 1.24
C LEU A 96 -8.70 2.97 2.37
N ALA A 97 -9.65 3.77 2.87
CA ALA A 97 -9.39 4.70 3.97
C ALA A 97 -8.92 3.96 5.23
N ASN A 98 -9.58 2.84 5.57
CA ASN A 98 -9.19 2.00 6.71
C ASN A 98 -7.87 1.25 6.43
N GLY A 99 -7.70 0.75 5.19
CA GLY A 99 -6.48 0.04 4.78
C GLY A 99 -5.20 0.87 4.93
N ARG A 100 -5.28 2.18 4.70
CA ARG A 100 -4.11 3.09 4.79
C ARG A 100 -3.43 3.07 6.14
N LEU A 101 -4.15 2.87 7.26
CA LEU A 101 -3.53 2.76 8.59
C LEU A 101 -2.47 1.64 8.67
N LYS A 102 -2.71 0.54 7.95
CA LYS A 102 -1.78 -0.60 7.91
C LYS A 102 -0.48 -0.26 7.20
N HIS A 103 -0.50 0.63 6.19
CA HIS A 103 0.71 1.08 5.49
C HIS A 103 1.63 1.88 6.41
N GLY A 104 1.07 2.79 7.21
CA GLY A 104 1.81 3.52 8.23
C GLY A 104 2.61 2.63 9.16
N ALA A 105 1.93 1.63 9.73
CA ALA A 105 2.55 0.67 10.63
C ALA A 105 3.66 -0.15 9.94
N ARG A 106 3.48 -0.55 8.67
CA ARG A 106 4.50 -1.24 7.88
C ARG A 106 5.75 -0.39 7.68
N GLY A 107 5.59 0.87 7.26
CA GLY A 107 6.72 1.79 7.08
C GLY A 107 7.52 2.02 8.37
N VAL A 108 6.84 2.19 9.50
CA VAL A 108 7.46 2.30 10.84
C VAL A 108 8.22 1.02 11.21
N GLY A 109 7.63 -0.16 10.97
CA GLY A 109 8.25 -1.45 11.26
C GLY A 109 9.52 -1.68 10.42
N THR A 110 9.45 -1.41 9.11
CA THR A 110 10.61 -1.49 8.22
C THR A 110 11.72 -0.55 8.68
N ALA A 111 11.39 0.71 8.95
CA ALA A 111 12.39 1.71 9.36
C ALA A 111 13.03 1.36 10.71
N GLN A 112 12.27 0.84 11.68
CA GLN A 112 12.82 0.33 12.94
C GLN A 112 13.80 -0.81 12.69
N ARG A 113 13.41 -1.83 11.92
CA ARG A 113 14.29 -2.99 11.69
C ARG A 113 15.55 -2.60 10.93
N CYS A 114 15.44 -1.69 9.96
CA CYS A 114 16.58 -1.13 9.25
C CYS A 114 17.51 -0.35 10.20
N LEU A 115 16.97 0.44 11.12
CA LEU A 115 17.75 1.15 12.12
C LEU A 115 18.52 0.17 13.02
N ASP A 116 17.86 -0.88 13.52
CA ASP A 116 18.48 -1.89 14.37
C ASP A 116 19.65 -2.57 13.65
N LEU A 117 19.42 -3.02 12.40
CA LEU A 117 20.45 -3.64 11.57
C LEU A 117 21.64 -2.70 11.32
N MET A 118 21.38 -1.42 11.00
CA MET A 118 22.45 -0.43 10.81
C MET A 118 23.28 -0.26 12.07
N CYS A 119 22.64 -0.11 13.24
CA CYS A 119 23.33 0.06 14.51
C CYS A 119 24.17 -1.16 14.89
N GLU A 120 23.59 -2.36 14.78
CA GLU A 120 24.27 -3.63 15.06
C GLU A 120 25.50 -3.81 14.17
N TYR A 121 25.34 -3.66 12.85
CA TYR A 121 26.43 -3.85 11.90
C TYR A 121 27.51 -2.78 12.04
N ALA A 122 27.11 -1.51 12.28
CA ALA A 122 28.06 -0.42 12.46
C ALA A 122 28.98 -0.61 13.68
N GLN A 123 28.49 -1.25 14.74
CA GLN A 123 29.25 -1.56 15.96
C GLN A 123 30.24 -2.72 15.79
N GLN A 124 30.03 -3.58 14.79
CA GLN A 124 30.84 -4.78 14.54
C GLN A 124 31.86 -4.58 13.41
N ARG A 125 31.47 -3.86 12.34
CA ARG A 125 32.28 -3.73 11.15
C ARG A 125 33.41 -2.72 11.33
N VAL A 126 34.65 -3.16 11.09
CA VAL A 126 35.85 -2.31 11.08
C VAL A 126 36.34 -2.14 9.65
N THR A 127 36.58 -0.89 9.25
CA THR A 127 37.22 -0.55 7.97
C THR A 127 38.23 0.56 8.21
N PHE A 128 39.38 0.50 7.53
CA PHE A 128 40.45 1.49 7.69
C PHE A 128 40.80 1.76 9.16
N GLY A 129 40.95 0.69 9.95
CA GLY A 129 41.39 0.74 11.35
C GLY A 129 40.35 1.19 12.37
N GLU A 130 39.11 1.50 11.98
CA GLU A 130 38.09 2.05 12.90
C GLU A 130 36.71 1.45 12.62
N LYS A 131 35.84 1.40 13.64
CA LYS A 131 34.46 0.93 13.48
C LYS A 131 33.65 1.86 12.58
N LEU A 132 32.70 1.31 11.84
CA LEU A 132 31.75 2.12 11.09
C LEU A 132 30.94 3.05 12.00
N ALA A 133 30.63 2.64 13.23
CA ALA A 133 29.95 3.46 14.23
C ALA A 133 30.68 4.78 14.57
N ASN A 134 31.99 4.86 14.33
CA ASN A 134 32.81 6.06 14.57
C ASN A 134 33.02 6.92 13.30
N ARG A 135 32.37 6.55 12.18
CA ARG A 135 32.41 7.33 10.93
C ARG A 135 31.21 8.27 10.88
N GLN A 136 31.46 9.57 10.80
CA GLN A 136 30.40 10.61 10.81
C GLN A 136 29.31 10.36 9.75
N ALA A 137 29.70 9.99 8.52
CA ALA A 137 28.73 9.71 7.45
C ALA A 137 27.77 8.55 7.78
N VAL A 138 28.22 7.54 8.53
CA VAL A 138 27.37 6.43 9.01
C VAL A 138 26.47 6.89 10.15
N GLN A 139 27.01 7.69 11.09
CA GLN A 139 26.24 8.27 12.19
C GLN A 139 25.09 9.16 11.69
N TRP A 140 25.29 9.92 10.60
CA TRP A 140 24.24 10.73 9.99
C TRP A 140 23.09 9.88 9.43
N MET A 141 23.38 8.80 8.69
CA MET A 141 22.35 7.90 8.18
C MET A 141 21.51 7.28 9.30
N ILE A 142 22.16 6.88 10.40
CA ILE A 142 21.49 6.35 11.60
C ILE A 142 20.64 7.44 12.27
N THR A 143 21.20 8.64 12.45
CA THR A 143 20.52 9.77 13.11
C THR A 143 19.30 10.23 12.33
N ASP A 144 19.43 10.43 11.01
CA ASP A 144 18.33 10.82 10.15
C ASP A 144 17.19 9.79 10.21
N THR A 145 17.54 8.51 10.13
CA THR A 145 16.55 7.42 10.20
C THR A 145 15.88 7.37 11.56
N TYR A 146 16.62 7.57 12.65
CA TYR A 146 16.06 7.60 14.00
C TYR A 146 15.07 8.76 14.19
N VAL A 147 15.44 9.98 13.79
CA VAL A 147 14.58 11.17 13.92
C VAL A 147 13.30 11.01 13.09
N GLU A 148 13.43 10.60 11.82
CA GLU A 148 12.28 10.36 10.96
C GLU A 148 11.38 9.24 11.50
N LEU A 149 11.96 8.18 12.07
CA LEU A 149 11.21 7.10 12.71
C LEU A 149 10.39 7.57 13.91
N GLN A 150 10.93 8.45 14.77
CA GLN A 150 10.15 9.01 15.87
C GLN A 150 8.96 9.82 15.36
N ALA A 151 9.18 10.65 14.33
CA ALA A 151 8.12 11.44 13.72
C ALA A 151 7.03 10.55 13.08
N ALA A 152 7.43 9.54 12.29
CA ALA A 152 6.50 8.60 11.67
C ALA A 152 5.70 7.83 12.71
N ARG A 153 6.37 7.37 13.79
CA ARG A 153 5.71 6.65 14.87
C ARG A 153 4.62 7.49 15.50
N LEU A 154 4.93 8.70 15.95
CA LEU A 154 3.93 9.59 16.56
C LEU A 154 2.77 9.87 15.60
N MET A 155 3.06 10.12 14.32
CA MET A 155 2.04 10.37 13.29
C MET A 155 1.10 9.17 13.09
N VAL A 156 1.64 7.95 12.99
CA VAL A 156 0.87 6.72 12.80
C VAL A 156 0.03 6.40 14.04
N TYR A 157 0.62 6.46 15.24
CA TYR A 157 -0.10 6.19 16.48
C TYR A 157 -1.21 7.22 16.75
N ASN A 158 -0.95 8.51 16.51
CA ASN A 158 -1.98 9.56 16.61
C ASN A 158 -3.12 9.32 15.61
N THR A 159 -2.81 8.92 14.38
CA THR A 159 -3.83 8.59 13.38
C THR A 159 -4.66 7.37 13.81
N ALA A 160 -4.02 6.34 14.37
CA ALA A 160 -4.70 5.16 14.88
C ALA A 160 -5.59 5.47 16.08
N ASP A 161 -5.14 6.31 17.02
CA ASP A 161 -5.94 6.76 18.17
C ASP A 161 -7.18 7.53 17.69
N ARG A 162 -7.00 8.51 16.78
CA ARG A 162 -8.12 9.22 16.15
C ARG A 162 -9.08 8.28 15.44
N ALA A 163 -8.58 7.24 14.77
CA ALA A 163 -9.43 6.24 14.11
C ALA A 163 -10.25 5.45 15.12
N SER A 164 -9.65 5.04 16.24
CA SER A 164 -10.33 4.32 17.32
C SER A 164 -11.46 5.13 17.96
N GLN A 165 -11.34 6.46 17.96
CA GLN A 165 -12.34 7.40 18.48
C GLN A 165 -13.36 7.84 17.42
N GLY A 166 -13.29 7.33 16.18
CA GLY A 166 -14.15 7.74 15.08
C GLY A 166 -13.89 9.17 14.57
N GLN A 167 -12.73 9.74 14.87
CA GLN A 167 -12.33 11.11 14.55
C GLN A 167 -11.32 11.21 13.40
N MET A 168 -10.84 10.08 12.87
CA MET A 168 -9.91 10.06 11.74
C MET A 168 -10.60 10.62 10.49
N ASP A 169 -9.98 11.65 9.91
CA ASP A 169 -10.38 12.15 8.61
C ASP A 169 -9.56 11.49 7.48
N ARG A 170 -9.95 11.74 6.23
CA ARG A 170 -9.23 11.19 5.07
C ARG A 170 -7.79 11.71 4.97
N THR A 171 -7.57 12.97 5.35
CA THR A 171 -6.27 13.63 5.29
C THR A 171 -5.29 12.95 6.24
N ASP A 172 -5.73 12.61 7.45
CA ASP A 172 -4.93 11.89 8.44
C ASP A 172 -4.34 10.61 7.83
N GLY A 173 -5.18 9.80 7.17
CA GLY A 173 -4.76 8.57 6.50
C GLY A 173 -3.79 8.77 5.34
N PHE A 174 -3.92 9.86 4.58
CA PHE A 174 -2.99 10.18 3.49
C PHE A 174 -1.64 10.68 4.00
N VAL A 175 -1.64 11.55 5.02
CA VAL A 175 -0.42 12.15 5.58
C VAL A 175 0.46 11.08 6.19
N GLN A 176 -0.10 10.22 7.04
CA GLN A 176 0.68 9.15 7.67
C GLN A 176 1.22 8.14 6.66
N LYS A 177 0.41 7.71 5.67
CA LYS A 177 0.84 6.70 4.69
C LYS A 177 1.99 7.25 3.87
N MET A 178 1.80 8.46 3.34
CA MET A 178 2.83 9.14 2.54
C MET A 178 4.15 9.28 3.31
N TYR A 179 4.10 9.73 4.56
CA TYR A 179 5.32 9.93 5.34
C TYR A 179 6.01 8.61 5.67
N ALA A 180 5.25 7.61 6.13
CA ALA A 180 5.79 6.32 6.55
C ALA A 180 6.30 5.47 5.38
N ASP A 181 5.62 5.44 4.24
CA ASP A 181 6.05 4.70 3.04
C ASP A 181 7.38 5.28 2.51
N GLU A 182 7.48 6.61 2.43
CA GLU A 182 8.69 7.30 1.99
C GLU A 182 9.85 7.09 2.98
N LEU A 183 9.58 7.10 4.30
CA LEU A 183 10.57 6.76 5.31
C LEU A 183 11.03 5.30 5.19
N GLY A 184 10.11 4.34 5.09
CA GLY A 184 10.45 2.92 4.97
C GLY A 184 11.43 2.67 3.81
N PHE A 185 11.20 3.34 2.68
CA PHE A 185 12.11 3.29 1.53
C PHE A 185 13.48 3.92 1.84
N ARG A 186 13.53 5.17 2.37
CA ARG A 186 14.80 5.82 2.73
C ARG A 186 15.60 5.03 3.77
N ALA A 187 14.93 4.46 4.76
CA ALA A 187 15.56 3.65 5.80
C ALA A 187 16.16 2.35 5.24
N ALA A 188 15.42 1.67 4.36
CA ALA A 188 15.93 0.47 3.69
C ALA A 188 17.13 0.78 2.78
N ASP A 189 17.09 1.90 2.05
CA ASP A 189 18.17 2.37 1.19
C ASP A 189 19.45 2.69 1.97
N ARG A 190 19.33 3.48 3.06
CA ARG A 190 20.44 3.75 3.98
C ARG A 190 20.98 2.47 4.61
N CYS A 191 20.09 1.56 5.01
CA CYS A 191 20.49 0.28 5.61
C CYS A 191 21.30 -0.58 4.65
N MET A 192 20.90 -0.62 3.37
CA MET A 192 21.65 -1.28 2.30
C MET A 192 23.03 -0.65 2.15
N GLN A 193 23.10 0.69 2.12
CA GLN A 193 24.35 1.43 1.99
C GLN A 193 25.32 1.15 3.16
N VAL A 194 24.83 1.12 4.40
CA VAL A 194 25.65 0.83 5.59
C VAL A 194 26.21 -0.60 5.57
N HIS A 195 25.46 -1.57 5.03
CA HIS A 195 25.90 -2.96 4.90
C HIS A 195 26.80 -3.20 3.67
N GLY A 196 26.87 -2.25 2.73
CA GLY A 196 27.64 -2.36 1.50
C GLY A 196 27.20 -3.58 0.68
N GLY A 197 28.16 -4.37 0.19
CA GLY A 197 27.87 -5.55 -0.62
C GLY A 197 26.91 -6.55 0.03
N LEU A 198 26.97 -6.73 1.36
CA LEU A 198 26.05 -7.62 2.09
C LEU A 198 24.60 -7.15 2.00
N GLY A 199 24.36 -5.84 1.95
CA GLY A 199 23.02 -5.28 1.82
C GLY A 199 22.34 -5.61 0.48
N LEU A 200 23.12 -5.95 -0.55
CA LEU A 200 22.63 -6.36 -1.87
C LEU A 200 22.38 -7.87 -1.98
N THR A 201 22.80 -8.65 -0.98
CA THR A 201 22.62 -10.11 -0.98
C THR A 201 21.24 -10.48 -0.45
N LYS A 202 20.80 -11.71 -0.76
CA LYS A 202 19.60 -12.31 -0.16
C LYS A 202 19.87 -12.98 1.19
N ASP A 203 21.11 -12.89 1.70
CA ASP A 203 21.51 -13.45 3.00
C ASP A 203 20.96 -12.63 4.17
N LEU A 204 20.62 -11.36 3.92
CA LEU A 204 20.01 -10.44 4.86
C LEU A 204 18.64 -9.95 4.32
N PRO A 205 17.70 -9.58 5.20
CA PRO A 205 16.37 -9.15 4.78
C PRO A 205 16.33 -7.75 4.14
N ILE A 206 17.48 -7.06 4.05
CA ILE A 206 17.57 -5.64 3.65
C ILE A 206 17.09 -5.44 2.21
N GLU A 207 17.53 -6.30 1.29
CA GLU A 207 17.12 -6.22 -0.12
C GLU A 207 15.60 -6.40 -0.26
N ASN A 208 15.02 -7.31 0.53
CA ASN A 208 13.57 -7.52 0.55
C ASN A 208 12.83 -6.28 1.07
N PHE A 209 13.30 -5.68 2.18
CA PHE A 209 12.72 -4.44 2.71
C PHE A 209 12.75 -3.29 1.71
N TRP A 210 13.87 -3.15 0.97
CA TRP A 210 14.01 -2.13 -0.05
C TRP A 210 13.01 -2.32 -1.18
N ARG A 211 12.91 -3.55 -1.71
CA ARG A 211 11.93 -3.88 -2.74
C ARG A 211 10.51 -3.58 -2.23
N GLN A 212 10.15 -4.02 -1.02
CA GLN A 212 8.78 -3.91 -0.48
C GLN A 212 8.38 -2.46 -0.29
N SER A 213 9.29 -1.68 0.29
CA SER A 213 9.08 -0.25 0.47
C SER A 213 8.96 0.49 -0.86
N ARG A 214 9.65 0.05 -1.91
CA ARG A 214 9.50 0.65 -3.24
C ARG A 214 8.10 0.47 -3.80
N SER A 215 7.49 -0.69 -3.61
CA SER A 215 6.12 -1.01 -4.05
C SER A 215 5.08 -0.15 -3.33
N PHE A 216 5.20 0.04 -2.01
CA PHE A 216 4.22 0.80 -1.21
C PHE A 216 4.08 2.28 -1.62
N ARG A 217 5.13 2.86 -2.21
CA ARG A 217 5.09 4.21 -2.81
C ARG A 217 4.22 4.30 -4.07
N ILE A 218 3.80 3.17 -4.64
CA ILE A 218 2.98 3.09 -5.86
C ILE A 218 1.58 2.53 -5.52
N THR A 219 1.55 1.44 -4.77
CA THR A 219 0.32 0.68 -4.49
C THR A 219 -0.60 1.39 -3.49
N GLU A 220 -1.90 1.09 -3.59
CA GLU A 220 -2.97 1.71 -2.78
C GLU A 220 -3.01 3.26 -2.81
N GLY A 221 -2.47 3.84 -3.88
CA GLY A 221 -2.40 5.27 -4.11
C GLY A 221 -0.95 5.74 -4.06
N PRO A 222 -0.37 6.20 -5.19
CA PRO A 222 1.00 6.71 -5.21
C PRO A 222 1.11 8.04 -4.45
N THR A 223 2.33 8.37 -4.03
CA THR A 223 2.66 9.59 -3.28
C THR A 223 2.04 10.86 -3.90
N GLU A 224 2.02 10.98 -5.22
CA GLU A 224 1.51 12.15 -5.94
C GLU A 224 0.00 12.32 -5.79
N ILE A 225 -0.76 11.21 -5.77
CA ILE A 225 -2.20 11.24 -5.51
C ILE A 225 -2.47 11.69 -4.08
N MET A 226 -1.66 11.24 -3.12
CA MET A 226 -1.77 11.67 -1.73
C MET A 226 -1.49 13.16 -1.59
N LYS A 227 -0.40 13.66 -2.19
CA LYS A 227 -0.07 15.10 -2.25
C LYS A 227 -1.22 15.92 -2.83
N MET A 228 -1.81 15.47 -3.95
CA MET A 228 -2.94 16.15 -4.58
C MET A 228 -4.17 16.21 -3.65
N VAL A 229 -4.49 15.14 -2.91
CA VAL A 229 -5.63 15.14 -1.98
C VAL A 229 -5.34 15.99 -0.75
N ILE A 230 -4.15 15.87 -0.17
CA ILE A 230 -3.72 16.67 0.98
C ILE A 230 -3.76 18.16 0.63
N ALA A 231 -3.18 18.56 -0.51
CA ALA A 231 -3.18 19.94 -0.98
C ALA A 231 -4.60 20.50 -1.11
N ARG A 232 -5.51 19.77 -1.76
CA ARG A 232 -6.92 20.17 -1.88
C ARG A 232 -7.60 20.35 -0.52
N ASN A 233 -7.35 19.43 0.43
CA ASN A 233 -7.96 19.50 1.75
C ASN A 233 -7.40 20.64 2.61
N VAL A 234 -6.09 20.90 2.52
CA VAL A 234 -5.41 21.99 3.24
C VAL A 234 -5.88 23.34 2.71
N LEU A 235 -5.86 23.53 1.38
CA LEU A 235 -6.24 24.80 0.76
C LEU A 235 -7.72 25.16 1.00
N ARG A 236 -8.62 24.17 0.96
CA ARG A 236 -10.06 24.37 1.25
C ARG A 236 -10.34 24.99 2.62
N LYS A 237 -9.41 24.88 3.57
CA LYS A 237 -9.57 25.54 4.89
C LYS A 237 -9.37 27.07 4.83
N TYR A 238 -8.86 27.59 3.72
CA TYR A 238 -8.47 28.99 3.55
C TYR A 238 -9.17 29.70 2.37
N GLY A 239 -10.04 29.01 1.62
CA GLY A 239 -10.75 29.52 0.44
C GLY A 239 -10.86 28.46 -0.65
#